data_AF-A0A8H5F040-F1
#
_entry.id   AF-A0A8H5F040-F1
#
_cell.length_a   1.000
_cell.length_b   1.000
_cell.length_c   1.000
_cell.angle_alpha   90.00
_cell.angle_beta   90.00
_cell.angle_gamma   90.00
#
_symmetry.space_group_name_H-M   'P 1'
#
loop_
_entity.id
_entity.type
_entity.pdbx_description
1 polymer ?
#
loop_
_entity_poly.entity_id
_entity_poly.type
_entity_poly.pdbx_seq_one_letter_code
_entity_poly.pdbx_strand_id
1 'polypeptide(L)'
;MPVGNIPTHKELAVTFSGAVCFGLYLVTLGQTLRWQLFTDEGWKLRRHRNDLILTATLLIFALMTMYIALGLYKGMDNVYDAVYGHKMPGFIDWISTIGQCTTANAVALIADTVLIYRCWIVSSKSKHVLIFPIVMWIGGIICTIIQAYWQAVQTGHFGSGHWEPVNMTVGPGIVLTPFWATTLALNTYTTGFLVRRILTAVKNFKTVQSPVQPLQLLLRVLAESGVLYFSTTIAHLAAWFTPSNLAIRILSEINIPTIGIAFNIILIRAAENKARETRAEDAQRNGVSIMRYAANDALPSKGLIVISQETSISSYNSELGSYITTRLPSEPRSPA
;
A
#
# COMPACT_ATOMS: atom_id res chain seq x y z
N MET A 1 -40.75 18.37 -4.85
CA MET A 1 -40.47 17.08 -5.52
C MET A 1 -39.42 16.38 -4.68
N PRO A 2 -39.69 15.19 -4.12
CA PRO A 2 -38.68 14.49 -3.32
C PRO A 2 -37.51 14.16 -4.25
N VAL A 3 -36.31 14.60 -3.87
CA VAL A 3 -35.05 14.40 -4.59
C VAL A 3 -34.85 12.89 -4.73
N GLY A 4 -35.04 12.40 -5.96
CA GLY A 4 -35.49 11.05 -6.23
C GLY A 4 -34.45 9.96 -6.03
N ASN A 5 -34.95 8.80 -5.55
CA ASN A 5 -34.30 7.50 -5.68
C ASN A 5 -33.72 7.35 -7.09
N ILE A 6 -32.47 6.89 -7.16
CA ILE A 6 -31.83 6.64 -8.45
C ILE A 6 -32.62 5.51 -9.13
N PRO A 7 -32.99 5.64 -10.42
CA PRO A 7 -33.64 4.55 -11.15
C PRO A 7 -32.95 3.21 -10.94
N THR A 8 -33.72 2.14 -10.76
CA THR A 8 -33.23 0.78 -10.43
C THR A 8 -32.14 0.29 -11.40
N HIS A 9 -32.23 0.63 -12.69
CA HIS A 9 -31.19 0.29 -13.68
C HIS A 9 -29.82 0.94 -13.40
N LYS A 10 -29.80 2.11 -12.76
CA LYS A 10 -28.56 2.81 -12.38
C LYS A 10 -27.95 2.24 -11.11
N GLU A 11 -28.77 1.80 -10.15
CA GLU A 11 -28.30 1.06 -8.97
C GLU A 11 -27.57 -0.23 -9.40
N LEU A 12 -28.15 -0.96 -10.36
CA LEU A 12 -27.53 -2.16 -10.92
C LEU A 12 -26.15 -1.83 -11.54
N ALA A 13 -26.02 -0.72 -12.26
CA ALA A 13 -24.75 -0.31 -12.86
C ALA A 13 -23.68 0.01 -11.79
N VAL A 14 -24.06 0.65 -10.68
CA VAL A 14 -23.17 0.94 -9.54
C VAL A 14 -22.67 -0.37 -8.91
N THR A 15 -23.58 -1.28 -8.55
CA THR A 15 -23.21 -2.56 -7.93
C THR A 15 -22.40 -3.44 -8.87
N PHE A 16 -22.74 -3.48 -10.16
CA PHE A 16 -21.99 -4.22 -11.16
C PHE A 16 -20.56 -3.71 -11.30
N SER A 17 -20.36 -2.39 -11.36
CA SER A 17 -19.03 -1.77 -11.44
C SER A 17 -18.17 -2.12 -10.23
N GLY A 18 -18.74 -2.01 -9.01
CA GLY A 18 -18.06 -2.41 -7.78
C GLY A 18 -17.69 -3.89 -7.75
N ALA A 19 -18.60 -4.77 -8.18
CA ALA A 19 -18.37 -6.21 -8.22
C ALA A 19 -17.24 -6.61 -9.19
N VAL A 20 -17.19 -6.00 -10.39
CA VAL A 20 -16.11 -6.24 -11.35
C VAL A 20 -14.76 -5.82 -10.77
N CYS A 21 -14.68 -4.61 -10.20
CA CYS A 21 -13.46 -4.09 -9.59
C CYS A 21 -13.02 -4.93 -8.37
N PHE A 22 -13.97 -5.44 -7.59
CA PHE A 22 -13.67 -6.36 -6.50
C PHE A 22 -13.16 -7.71 -6.97
N GLY A 23 -13.73 -8.27 -8.03
CA GLY A 23 -13.23 -9.49 -8.66
C GLY A 23 -11.76 -9.34 -9.09
N LEU A 24 -11.42 -8.21 -9.73
CA LEU A 24 -10.03 -7.89 -10.07
C LEU A 24 -9.15 -7.77 -8.83
N TYR A 25 -9.66 -7.13 -7.76
CA TYR A 25 -8.96 -7.07 -6.48
C TYR A 25 -8.70 -8.46 -5.90
N LEU A 26 -9.66 -9.38 -5.90
CA LEU A 26 -9.49 -10.75 -5.39
C LEU A 26 -8.41 -11.53 -6.14
N VAL A 27 -8.32 -11.36 -7.46
CA VAL A 27 -7.24 -11.98 -8.25
C VAL A 27 -5.87 -11.48 -7.79
N THR A 28 -5.72 -10.17 -7.62
CA THR A 28 -4.46 -9.59 -7.12
C THR A 28 -4.16 -9.99 -5.67
N LEU A 29 -5.18 -10.10 -4.83
CA LEU A 29 -5.06 -10.55 -3.44
C LEU A 29 -4.54 -11.99 -3.38
N GLY A 30 -5.08 -12.89 -4.21
CA GLY A 30 -4.62 -14.27 -4.29
C GLY A 30 -3.14 -14.36 -4.66
N GLN A 31 -2.69 -13.55 -5.62
CA GLN A 31 -1.27 -13.46 -6.00
C GLN A 31 -0.41 -12.89 -4.86
N THR A 32 -0.86 -11.83 -4.18
CA THR A 32 -0.16 -11.25 -3.01
C THR A 32 -0.02 -12.27 -1.88
N LEU A 33 -1.10 -12.97 -1.53
CA LEU A 33 -1.10 -14.00 -0.49
C LEU A 33 -0.18 -15.16 -0.87
N ARG A 34 -0.13 -15.53 -2.16
CA ARG A 34 0.81 -16.55 -2.66
C ARG A 34 2.26 -16.17 -2.38
N TRP A 35 2.64 -14.91 -2.58
CA TRP A 35 3.99 -14.39 -2.30
C TRP A 35 4.30 -14.21 -0.81
N GLN A 36 3.28 -13.95 0.01
CA GLN A 36 3.45 -13.74 1.45
C GLN A 36 3.51 -15.04 2.25
N LEU A 37 2.66 -16.01 1.93
CA LEU A 37 2.48 -17.24 2.70
C LEU A 37 3.39 -18.37 2.24
N PHE A 38 3.62 -18.49 0.94
CA PHE A 38 4.30 -19.64 0.36
C PHE A 38 5.70 -19.28 -0.13
N THR A 39 6.53 -20.31 -0.27
CA THR A 39 7.90 -20.24 -0.80
C THR A 39 7.90 -19.97 -2.31
N ASP A 40 9.00 -19.41 -2.81
CA ASP A 40 9.12 -18.98 -4.22
C ASP A 40 9.00 -20.16 -5.20
N GLU A 41 9.39 -21.36 -4.76
CA GLU A 41 9.28 -22.64 -5.47
C GLU A 41 8.35 -23.59 -4.68
N GLY A 42 7.16 -23.87 -5.20
CA GLY A 42 6.18 -24.80 -4.60
C GLY A 42 5.29 -24.23 -3.50
N TRP A 43 4.46 -25.07 -2.88
CA TRP A 43 3.41 -24.69 -1.91
C TRP A 43 3.85 -24.88 -0.44
N LYS A 44 5.15 -24.80 -0.13
CA LYS A 44 5.61 -24.89 1.27
C LYS A 44 5.46 -23.54 1.97
N LEU A 45 4.93 -23.55 3.20
CA LEU A 45 4.73 -22.35 4.01
C LEU A 45 6.06 -21.69 4.39
N ARG A 46 6.16 -20.37 4.26
CA ARG A 46 7.38 -19.60 4.54
C ARG A 46 7.60 -19.51 6.06
N ARG A 47 8.79 -19.89 6.53
CA ARG A 47 9.16 -19.86 7.95
C ARG A 47 9.35 -18.44 8.51
N HIS A 48 9.84 -17.51 7.69
CA HIS A 48 10.02 -16.11 8.08
C HIS A 48 9.12 -15.22 7.21
N ARG A 49 8.00 -14.78 7.79
CA ARG A 49 6.99 -13.94 7.14
C ARG A 49 7.00 -12.56 7.75
N ASN A 50 6.75 -11.54 6.94
CA ASN A 50 6.49 -10.19 7.45
C ASN A 50 5.03 -10.12 7.94
N ASP A 51 4.81 -10.51 9.20
CA ASP A 51 3.48 -10.59 9.80
C ASP A 51 2.75 -9.24 9.83
N LEU A 52 3.49 -8.12 9.86
CA LEU A 52 2.89 -6.78 9.78
C LEU A 52 2.23 -6.53 8.41
N ILE A 53 2.94 -6.83 7.32
CA ILE A 53 2.39 -6.64 5.97
C ILE A 53 1.27 -7.64 5.69
N LEU A 54 1.38 -8.88 6.17
CA LEU A 54 0.31 -9.87 6.07
C LEU A 54 -0.95 -9.38 6.80
N THR A 55 -0.79 -8.91 8.05
CA THR A 55 -1.91 -8.42 8.85
C THR A 55 -2.60 -7.24 8.17
N ALA A 56 -1.83 -6.29 7.63
CA ALA A 56 -2.39 -5.19 6.84
C ALA A 56 -3.15 -5.69 5.59
N THR A 57 -2.63 -6.70 4.89
CA THR A 57 -3.26 -7.28 3.69
C THR A 57 -4.60 -7.94 4.02
N LEU A 58 -4.64 -8.74 5.10
CA LEU A 58 -5.87 -9.38 5.58
C LEU A 58 -6.89 -8.36 6.11
N LEU A 59 -6.41 -7.31 6.78
CA LEU A 59 -7.26 -6.24 7.27
C LEU A 59 -7.89 -5.43 6.12
N ILE A 60 -7.11 -5.09 5.08
CA ILE A 60 -7.64 -4.45 3.87
C ILE A 60 -8.68 -5.35 3.20
N PHE A 61 -8.43 -6.67 3.11
CA PHE A 61 -9.42 -7.61 2.57
C PHE A 61 -10.73 -7.63 3.36
N ALA A 62 -10.65 -7.70 4.70
CA ALA A 62 -11.83 -7.69 5.55
C ALA A 62 -12.64 -6.39 5.40
N LEU A 63 -11.95 -5.24 5.43
CA LEU A 63 -12.58 -3.93 5.27
C LEU A 63 -13.17 -3.72 3.87
N MET A 64 -12.49 -4.19 2.82
CA MET A 64 -13.00 -4.13 1.44
C MET A 64 -14.26 -4.99 1.27
N THR A 65 -14.26 -6.18 1.86
CA THR A 65 -15.43 -7.06 1.85
C THR A 65 -16.59 -6.41 2.58
N MET A 66 -16.33 -5.79 3.73
CA MET A 66 -17.35 -5.04 4.48
C MET A 66 -17.86 -3.83 3.68
N TYR A 67 -16.99 -3.08 3.02
CA TYR A 67 -17.36 -1.94 2.17
C TYR A 67 -18.39 -2.34 1.10
N ILE A 68 -18.12 -3.43 0.36
CA ILE A 68 -19.00 -3.89 -0.72
C ILE A 68 -20.27 -4.52 -0.18
N ALA A 69 -20.19 -5.26 0.93
CA ALA A 69 -21.37 -5.82 1.58
C ALA A 69 -22.33 -4.72 2.03
N LEU A 70 -21.82 -3.63 2.63
CA LEU A 70 -22.62 -2.47 3.02
C LEU A 70 -23.16 -1.72 1.81
N GLY A 71 -22.37 -1.58 0.74
CA GLY A 71 -22.82 -1.00 -0.53
C GLY A 71 -23.96 -1.78 -1.19
N LEU A 72 -23.86 -3.12 -1.20
CA LEU A 72 -24.93 -4.00 -1.67
C LEU A 72 -26.18 -3.89 -0.79
N TYR A 73 -26.02 -3.91 0.54
CA TYR A 73 -27.13 -3.76 1.48
C TYR A 73 -27.88 -2.43 1.29
N LYS A 74 -27.15 -1.33 1.11
CA LYS A 74 -27.73 -0.02 0.77
C LYS A 74 -28.40 -0.01 -0.61
N GLY A 75 -27.79 -0.65 -1.61
CA GLY A 75 -28.37 -0.80 -2.95
C GLY A 75 -29.68 -1.59 -2.94
N MET A 76 -29.76 -2.66 -2.15
CA MET A 76 -30.98 -3.44 -1.98
C MET A 76 -32.11 -2.63 -1.35
N ASP A 77 -31.81 -1.82 -0.32
CA ASP A 77 -32.80 -0.92 0.30
C ASP A 77 -33.30 0.14 -0.70
N ASN A 78 -32.41 0.73 -1.50
CA ASN A 78 -32.82 1.70 -2.53
C ASN A 78 -33.75 1.09 -3.58
N VAL A 79 -33.48 -0.15 -4.01
CA VAL A 79 -34.36 -0.87 -4.95
C VAL A 79 -35.68 -1.22 -4.29
N TYR A 80 -35.64 -1.67 -3.02
CA TYR A 80 -36.84 -2.01 -2.26
C TYR A 80 -37.75 -0.78 -2.07
N ASP A 81 -37.18 0.35 -1.67
CA ASP A 81 -37.90 1.63 -1.52
C ASP A 81 -38.47 2.14 -2.85
N ALA A 82 -37.76 1.94 -3.97
CA ALA A 82 -38.27 2.27 -5.30
C ALA A 82 -39.47 1.41 -5.74
N VAL A 83 -39.57 0.16 -5.26
CA VAL A 83 -40.65 -0.78 -5.62
C VAL A 83 -41.84 -0.67 -4.67
N TYR A 84 -41.60 -0.60 -3.36
CA TYR A 84 -42.62 -0.67 -2.33
C TYR A 84 -42.98 0.69 -1.71
N GLY A 85 -42.20 1.74 -2.01
CA GLY A 85 -42.44 3.10 -1.50
C GLY A 85 -42.10 3.29 -0.01
N HIS A 86 -41.42 2.31 0.60
CA HIS A 86 -40.90 2.40 1.96
C HIS A 86 -39.60 1.61 2.11
N LYS A 87 -38.82 1.94 3.15
CA LYS A 87 -37.56 1.27 3.49
C LYS A 87 -37.72 -0.21 3.85
N MET A 88 -36.67 -0.98 3.62
CA MET A 88 -36.67 -2.41 3.94
C MET A 88 -36.84 -2.63 5.46
N PRO A 89 -37.66 -3.59 5.90
CA PRO A 89 -37.79 -3.91 7.33
C PRO A 89 -36.44 -4.23 7.96
N GLY A 90 -36.11 -3.56 9.07
CA GLY A 90 -34.83 -3.72 9.76
C GLY A 90 -33.64 -3.03 9.08
N PHE A 91 -33.86 -2.19 8.07
CA PHE A 91 -32.82 -1.36 7.48
C PHE A 91 -32.33 -0.29 8.47
N ILE A 92 -31.01 -0.24 8.64
CA ILE A 92 -30.35 0.75 9.50
C ILE A 92 -29.45 1.63 8.64
N ASP A 93 -29.98 2.78 8.22
CA ASP A 93 -29.30 3.70 7.28
C ASP A 93 -27.94 4.15 7.78
N TRP A 94 -27.83 4.53 9.06
CA TRP A 94 -26.58 5.02 9.63
C TRP A 94 -25.48 3.95 9.64
N ILE A 95 -25.79 2.68 9.86
CA ILE A 95 -24.81 1.59 9.83
C ILE A 95 -24.30 1.40 8.40
N SER A 96 -25.20 1.40 7.42
CA SER A 96 -24.82 1.22 6.01
C SER A 96 -23.99 2.39 5.50
N THR A 97 -24.42 3.63 5.77
CA THR A 97 -23.79 4.84 5.24
C THR A 97 -22.49 5.19 5.96
N ILE A 98 -22.50 5.25 7.30
CA ILE A 98 -21.30 5.56 8.09
C ILE A 98 -20.31 4.41 8.01
N GLY A 99 -20.79 3.17 8.09
CA GLY A 99 -19.95 1.98 7.97
C GLY A 99 -19.25 1.90 6.62
N GLN A 100 -19.96 2.16 5.51
CA GLN A 100 -19.36 2.14 4.17
C GLN A 100 -18.31 3.27 4.02
N CYS A 101 -18.59 4.48 4.52
CA CYS A 101 -17.61 5.57 4.46
C CYS A 101 -16.36 5.29 5.30
N THR A 102 -16.57 4.85 6.54
CA THR A 102 -15.48 4.59 7.50
C THR A 102 -14.60 3.45 7.02
N THR A 103 -15.19 2.39 6.43
CA THR A 103 -14.42 1.29 5.84
C THR A 103 -13.58 1.73 4.65
N ALA A 104 -14.14 2.53 3.75
CA ALA A 104 -13.40 3.10 2.62
C ALA A 104 -12.19 3.92 3.10
N ASN A 105 -12.39 4.81 4.07
CA ASN A 105 -11.31 5.64 4.60
C ASN A 105 -10.26 4.78 5.34
N ALA A 106 -10.70 3.77 6.10
CA ALA A 106 -9.79 2.86 6.79
C ALA A 106 -8.91 2.07 5.80
N VAL A 107 -9.47 1.59 4.69
CA VAL A 107 -8.69 0.92 3.62
C VAL A 107 -7.59 1.84 3.10
N ALA A 108 -7.93 3.10 2.78
CA ALA A 108 -6.96 4.07 2.28
C ALA A 108 -5.87 4.38 3.33
N LEU A 109 -6.25 4.63 4.59
CA LEU A 109 -5.30 4.93 5.68
C LEU A 109 -4.35 3.76 5.97
N ILE A 110 -4.82 2.51 5.90
CA ILE A 110 -3.96 1.33 6.06
C ILE A 110 -3.01 1.18 4.88
N ALA A 111 -3.49 1.39 3.65
CA ALA A 111 -2.64 1.36 2.46
C ALA A 111 -1.54 2.44 2.54
N ASP A 112 -1.90 3.67 2.95
CA ASP A 112 -0.96 4.77 3.18
C ASP A 112 0.06 4.46 4.27
N THR A 113 -0.35 3.80 5.35
CA THR A 113 0.56 3.35 6.43
C THR A 113 1.66 2.44 5.89
N VAL A 114 1.31 1.51 4.99
CA VAL A 114 2.28 0.59 4.38
C VAL A 114 3.20 1.31 3.40
N LEU A 115 2.70 2.31 2.66
CA LEU A 115 3.53 3.17 1.80
C LEU A 115 4.54 3.98 2.63
N ILE A 116 4.11 4.54 3.75
CA ILE A 116 4.98 5.24 4.71
C ILE A 116 6.05 4.30 5.26
N TYR A 117 5.66 3.10 5.70
CA TYR A 117 6.59 2.09 6.21
C TYR A 117 7.65 1.69 5.18
N ARG A 118 7.26 1.55 3.90
CA ARG A 118 8.20 1.27 2.80
C ARG A 118 9.16 2.43 2.56
N CYS A 119 8.63 3.65 2.55
CA CYS A 119 9.44 4.86 2.40
C CYS A 119 10.50 4.96 3.53
N TRP A 120 10.13 4.60 4.76
CA TRP A 120 11.04 4.57 5.91
C TRP A 120 12.20 3.59 5.71
N ILE A 121 11.92 2.36 5.28
CA ILE A 121 12.93 1.32 5.05
C ILE A 121 13.92 1.78 3.96
N VAL A 122 13.41 2.31 2.84
CA VAL A 122 14.23 2.74 1.70
C VAL A 122 15.04 4.00 2.00
N SER A 123 14.58 4.85 2.92
CA SER A 123 15.27 6.08 3.33
C SER A 123 16.45 5.85 4.28
N SER A 124 16.89 4.60 4.49
CA SER A 124 17.93 4.25 5.47
C SER A 124 17.63 4.82 6.87
N LYS A 125 16.34 4.92 7.24
CA LYS A 125 15.86 5.49 8.51
C LYS A 125 16.10 7.00 8.70
N SER A 126 16.26 7.78 7.62
CA SER A 126 16.25 9.25 7.72
C SER A 126 14.86 9.79 8.08
N LYS A 127 14.73 10.40 9.26
CA LYS A 127 13.44 10.85 9.83
C LYS A 127 12.80 12.02 9.06
N HIS A 128 13.59 12.85 8.38
CA HIS A 128 13.08 14.06 7.72
C HIS A 128 12.12 13.78 6.57
N VAL A 129 12.32 12.67 5.85
CA VAL A 129 11.47 12.27 4.71
C VAL A 129 10.08 11.85 5.16
N LEU A 130 9.92 11.41 6.41
CA LEU A 130 8.65 10.93 6.95
C LEU A 130 7.74 12.03 7.47
N ILE A 131 8.26 13.22 7.75
CA ILE A 131 7.49 14.29 8.37
C ILE A 131 6.26 14.64 7.50
N PHE A 132 6.48 14.84 6.20
CA PHE A 132 5.40 15.20 5.28
C PHE A 132 4.33 14.11 5.15
N PRO A 133 4.66 12.83 4.84
CA PRO A 133 3.68 11.75 4.80
C PRO A 133 2.90 11.55 6.11
N ILE A 134 3.58 11.63 7.26
CA ILE A 134 2.93 11.46 8.57
C ILE A 134 1.94 12.60 8.83
N VAL A 135 2.29 13.84 8.53
CA VAL A 135 1.39 14.99 8.70
C VAL A 135 0.14 14.83 7.82
N MET A 136 0.31 14.44 6.55
CA MET A 136 -0.82 14.18 5.64
C MET A 136 -1.71 13.03 6.14
N TRP A 137 -1.10 11.96 6.66
CA TRP A 137 -1.82 10.81 7.20
C TRP A 137 -2.62 11.16 8.46
N ILE A 138 -2.06 11.95 9.39
CA ILE A 138 -2.79 12.47 10.56
C ILE A 138 -3.96 13.36 10.10
N GLY A 139 -3.74 14.20 9.09
CA GLY A 139 -4.81 14.98 8.45
C GLY A 139 -5.95 14.09 7.95
N GLY A 140 -5.63 12.95 7.31
CA GLY A 140 -6.62 11.95 6.88
C GLY A 140 -7.42 11.33 8.04
N ILE A 141 -6.77 11.04 9.17
CA ILE A 141 -7.46 10.56 10.38
C ILE A 141 -8.42 11.60 10.92
N ILE A 142 -7.97 12.85 11.04
CA ILE A 142 -8.80 13.96 11.54
C ILE A 142 -10.02 14.12 10.63
N CYS A 143 -9.84 14.11 9.31
CA CYS A 143 -10.95 14.17 8.36
C CYS A 143 -11.92 13.00 8.53
N THR A 144 -11.41 11.78 8.76
CA THR A 144 -12.25 10.59 8.98
C THR A 144 -13.09 10.71 10.26
N ILE A 145 -12.51 11.21 11.35
CA ILE A 145 -13.22 11.42 12.62
C ILE A 145 -14.30 12.49 12.46
N ILE A 146 -13.95 13.63 11.86
CA ILE A 146 -14.90 14.73 11.62
C ILE A 146 -16.04 14.25 10.71
N GLN A 147 -15.74 13.49 9.66
CA GLN A 147 -16.74 12.92 8.77
C GLN A 147 -17.69 11.99 9.53
N ALA A 148 -17.17 11.04 10.31
CA ALA A 148 -17.99 10.11 11.08
C ALA A 148 -18.89 10.84 12.08
N TYR A 149 -18.36 11.86 12.77
CA TYR A 149 -19.13 12.72 13.67
C TYR A 149 -20.25 13.45 12.94
N TRP A 150 -19.94 14.10 11.82
CA TRP A 150 -20.94 14.86 11.06
C TRP A 150 -22.04 13.97 10.50
N GLN A 151 -21.68 12.80 9.98
CA GLN A 151 -22.65 11.84 9.47
C GLN A 151 -23.54 11.30 10.60
N ALA A 152 -22.99 11.04 11.79
CA ALA A 152 -23.78 10.58 12.94
C ALA A 152 -24.73 11.67 13.48
N VAL A 153 -24.29 12.93 13.52
CA VAL A 153 -25.12 14.05 14.02
C VAL A 153 -26.21 14.43 13.01
N GLN A 154 -25.89 14.46 11.71
CA GLN A 154 -26.86 14.85 10.68
C GLN A 154 -27.93 13.78 10.43
N THR A 155 -27.64 12.49 10.63
CA THR A 155 -28.65 11.41 10.55
C THR A 155 -29.83 11.59 11.53
N GLY A 156 -29.70 12.46 12.54
CA GLY A 156 -30.78 12.77 13.47
C GLY A 156 -31.67 13.98 13.11
N HIS A 157 -31.25 14.85 12.17
CA HIS A 157 -31.95 16.11 11.89
C HIS A 157 -32.37 16.29 10.42
N PHE A 158 -31.68 15.66 9.47
CA PHE A 158 -32.00 15.74 8.05
C PHE A 158 -32.33 14.35 7.55
N GLY A 159 -33.62 14.13 7.25
CA GLY A 159 -34.10 12.88 6.69
C GLY A 159 -33.29 12.50 5.45
N SER A 160 -32.88 11.23 5.39
CA SER A 160 -32.17 10.55 4.30
C SER A 160 -30.75 11.06 4.01
N GLY A 161 -29.76 10.28 4.47
CA GLY A 161 -28.32 10.46 4.24
C GLY A 161 -27.92 10.26 2.77
N HIS A 162 -28.28 11.22 1.94
CA HIS A 162 -27.91 11.24 0.53
C HIS A 162 -26.53 11.85 0.31
N TRP A 163 -25.83 11.30 -0.68
CA TRP A 163 -24.57 11.82 -1.19
C TRP A 163 -24.86 13.10 -1.98
N GLU A 164 -24.72 14.25 -1.34
CA GLU A 164 -24.94 15.55 -2.00
C GLU A 164 -23.61 16.12 -2.56
N PRO A 165 -23.59 16.63 -3.82
CA PRO A 165 -22.41 17.26 -4.42
C PRO A 165 -21.85 18.42 -3.58
N VAL A 166 -20.58 18.80 -3.83
CA VAL A 166 -19.83 19.85 -3.08
C VAL A 166 -20.48 21.24 -3.14
N ASN A 167 -21.57 21.42 -3.89
CA ASN A 167 -22.33 22.67 -3.98
C ASN A 167 -23.18 22.98 -2.71
N MET A 168 -22.67 22.65 -1.53
CA MET A 168 -23.22 23.09 -0.26
C MET A 168 -22.24 23.97 0.48
N THR A 169 -22.76 25.00 1.13
CA THR A 169 -22.09 25.79 2.17
C THR A 169 -21.73 24.97 3.41
N VAL A 170 -22.34 23.79 3.61
CA VAL A 170 -22.02 22.80 4.67
C VAL A 170 -22.50 21.41 4.27
N GLY A 171 -21.59 20.46 4.04
CA GLY A 171 -21.92 19.06 3.70
C GLY A 171 -20.71 18.13 3.77
N PRO A 172 -20.89 16.79 3.77
CA PRO A 172 -19.80 15.80 3.92
C PRO A 172 -18.72 15.90 2.83
N GLY A 173 -19.05 16.46 1.66
CA GLY A 173 -18.08 16.76 0.59
C GLY A 173 -16.96 17.72 1.02
N ILE A 174 -17.21 18.64 1.96
CA ILE A 174 -16.19 19.60 2.47
C ILE A 174 -15.09 18.87 3.25
N VAL A 175 -15.41 17.76 3.92
CA VAL A 175 -14.46 16.98 4.74
C VAL A 175 -13.85 15.83 3.94
N LEU A 176 -14.59 15.29 2.98
CA LEU A 176 -14.12 14.21 2.14
C LEU A 176 -13.12 14.68 1.07
N THR A 177 -13.27 15.91 0.57
CA THR A 177 -12.32 16.56 -0.35
C THR A 177 -10.89 16.63 0.23
N PRO A 178 -10.66 17.21 1.43
CA PRO A 178 -9.33 17.25 2.03
C PRO A 178 -8.82 15.85 2.39
N PHE A 179 -9.68 14.89 2.77
CA PHE A 179 -9.26 13.50 2.97
C PHE A 179 -8.65 12.89 1.70
N TRP A 180 -9.35 12.95 0.57
CA TRP A 180 -8.80 12.41 -0.68
C TRP A 180 -7.58 13.19 -1.15
N ALA A 181 -7.53 14.51 -0.90
CA ALA A 181 -6.38 15.34 -1.24
C ALA A 181 -5.13 14.99 -0.41
N THR A 182 -5.25 14.74 0.90
CA THR A 182 -4.09 14.38 1.74
C THR A 182 -3.53 13.03 1.33
N THR A 183 -4.39 12.05 1.09
CA THR A 183 -3.97 10.73 0.61
C THR A 183 -3.36 10.81 -0.81
N LEU A 184 -3.91 11.63 -1.72
CA LEU A 184 -3.33 11.85 -3.04
C LEU A 184 -1.93 12.49 -2.95
N ALA A 185 -1.79 13.50 -2.10
CA ALA A 185 -0.51 14.18 -1.85
C ALA A 185 0.52 13.22 -1.24
N LEU A 186 0.11 12.39 -0.28
CA LEU A 186 0.94 11.37 0.34
C LEU A 186 1.41 10.34 -0.69
N ASN A 187 0.50 9.78 -1.49
CA ASN A 187 0.82 8.79 -2.51
C ASN A 187 1.77 9.37 -3.58
N THR A 188 1.50 10.58 -4.05
CA THR A 188 2.34 11.27 -5.04
C THR A 188 3.75 11.54 -4.48
N TYR A 189 3.83 12.04 -3.24
CA TYR A 189 5.11 12.31 -2.58
C TYR A 189 5.92 11.03 -2.37
N THR A 190 5.28 9.98 -1.82
CA THR A 190 5.97 8.71 -1.52
C THR A 190 6.42 8.00 -2.79
N THR A 191 5.58 7.96 -3.83
CA THR A 191 5.93 7.39 -5.14
C THR A 191 7.08 8.18 -5.79
N GLY A 192 6.97 9.52 -5.82
CA GLY A 192 8.02 10.38 -6.38
C GLY A 192 9.35 10.28 -5.63
N PHE A 193 9.30 10.22 -4.30
CA PHE A 193 10.47 10.02 -3.46
C PHE A 193 11.14 8.66 -3.74
N LEU A 194 10.35 7.58 -3.78
CA LEU A 194 10.84 6.24 -4.01
C LEU A 194 11.50 6.12 -5.39
N VAL A 195 10.87 6.68 -6.43
CA VAL A 195 11.42 6.74 -7.78
C VAL A 195 12.75 7.50 -7.80
N ARG A 196 12.81 8.70 -7.21
CA ARG A 196 14.04 9.50 -7.16
C ARG A 196 15.17 8.78 -6.43
N ARG A 197 14.89 8.16 -5.28
CA ARG A 197 15.89 7.46 -4.47
C ARG A 197 16.48 6.28 -5.23
N ILE A 198 15.62 5.51 -5.91
CA ILE A 198 16.05 4.39 -6.74
C ILE A 198 16.90 4.88 -7.93
N LEU A 199 16.49 5.94 -8.62
CA LEU A 199 17.27 6.51 -9.74
C LEU A 199 18.65 7.00 -9.29
N THR A 200 18.74 7.63 -8.13
CA THR A 200 20.03 8.06 -7.55
C THR A 200 20.90 6.85 -7.20
N ALA A 201 20.31 5.79 -6.64
CA ALA A 201 21.04 4.54 -6.39
C ALA A 201 21.59 3.96 -7.70
N VAL A 202 20.77 3.84 -8.75
CA VAL A 202 21.21 3.38 -10.09
C VAL A 202 22.39 4.21 -10.60
N LYS A 203 22.32 5.55 -10.52
CA LYS A 203 23.39 6.43 -11.01
C LYS A 203 24.70 6.18 -10.27
N ASN A 204 24.65 5.95 -8.96
CA ASN A 204 25.83 5.67 -8.15
C ASN A 204 26.42 4.28 -8.44
N PHE A 205 25.58 3.31 -8.80
CA PHE A 205 26.02 1.96 -9.18
C PHE A 205 26.45 1.81 -10.63
N LYS A 206 26.14 2.74 -11.55
CA LYS A 206 26.61 2.68 -12.95
C LYS A 206 28.14 2.67 -13.09
N THR A 207 28.88 3.04 -12.05
CA THR A 207 30.35 2.93 -11.98
C THR A 207 30.84 1.50 -11.73
N VAL A 208 29.96 0.58 -11.32
CA VAL A 208 30.27 -0.82 -10.99
C VAL A 208 29.28 -1.73 -11.73
N GLN A 209 29.77 -2.58 -12.64
CA GLN A 209 29.00 -3.45 -13.56
C GLN A 209 27.96 -4.36 -12.84
N SER A 210 26.78 -3.82 -12.51
CA SER A 210 25.69 -4.56 -11.88
C SER A 210 24.43 -4.52 -12.76
N PRO A 211 23.58 -5.58 -12.79
CA PRO A 211 22.42 -5.66 -13.67
C PRO A 211 21.37 -4.58 -13.32
N VAL A 212 21.31 -3.55 -14.17
CA VAL A 212 20.40 -2.39 -14.05
C VAL A 212 18.93 -2.71 -14.38
N GLN A 213 18.64 -3.86 -14.98
CA GLN A 213 17.31 -4.22 -15.48
C GLN A 213 16.23 -4.44 -14.40
N PRO A 214 16.48 -5.13 -13.27
CA PRO A 214 15.46 -5.38 -12.25
C PRO A 214 14.97 -4.10 -11.57
N LEU A 215 15.88 -3.16 -11.37
CA LEU A 215 15.59 -1.90 -10.69
C LEU A 215 14.77 -0.94 -11.58
N GLN A 216 15.00 -0.98 -12.90
CA GLN A 216 14.16 -0.30 -13.89
C GLN A 216 12.75 -0.89 -13.97
N LEU A 217 12.62 -2.22 -13.85
CA LEU A 217 11.32 -2.89 -13.80
C LEU A 217 10.54 -2.51 -12.53
N LEU A 218 11.21 -2.44 -11.37
CA LEU A 218 10.60 -1.94 -10.14
C LEU A 218 10.10 -0.50 -10.29
N LEU A 219 10.92 0.39 -10.85
CA LEU A 219 10.55 1.79 -11.10
C LEU A 219 9.31 1.91 -11.99
N ARG A 220 9.26 1.15 -13.09
CA ARG A 220 8.14 1.15 -14.01
C ARG A 220 6.85 0.74 -13.30
N VAL A 221 6.87 -0.34 -12.52
CA VAL A 221 5.65 -0.83 -11.88
C VAL A 221 5.22 0.05 -10.71
N LEU A 222 6.17 0.64 -9.95
CA LEU A 222 5.85 1.66 -8.95
C LEU A 222 5.17 2.86 -9.59
N ALA A 223 5.65 3.31 -10.75
CA ALA A 223 5.00 4.38 -11.51
C ALA A 223 3.63 3.95 -12.03
N GLU A 224 3.48 2.76 -12.61
CA GLU A 224 2.20 2.26 -13.14
C GLU A 224 1.13 2.13 -12.04
N SER A 225 1.49 1.53 -10.90
CA SER A 225 0.58 1.37 -9.75
C SER A 225 0.22 2.71 -9.09
N GLY A 226 1.18 3.64 -8.99
CA GLY A 226 0.92 5.01 -8.54
C GLY A 226 0.03 5.80 -9.49
N VAL A 227 0.23 5.68 -10.81
CA VAL A 227 -0.61 6.35 -11.83
C VAL A 227 -2.04 5.78 -11.82
N LEU A 228 -2.19 4.47 -11.69
CA LEU A 228 -3.50 3.82 -11.55
C LEU A 228 -4.27 4.43 -10.36
N TYR A 229 -3.65 4.42 -9.17
CA TYR A 229 -4.21 4.99 -7.95
C TYR A 229 -4.58 6.47 -8.11
N PHE A 230 -3.64 7.26 -8.64
CA PHE A 230 -3.79 8.71 -8.82
C PHE A 230 -4.94 9.03 -9.79
N SER A 231 -5.00 8.31 -10.91
CA SER A 231 -6.02 8.52 -11.94
C SER A 231 -7.44 8.24 -11.43
N THR A 232 -7.66 7.14 -10.71
CA THR A 232 -8.99 6.82 -10.18
C THR A 232 -9.40 7.73 -9.04
N THR A 233 -8.45 8.10 -8.16
CA THR A 233 -8.73 9.00 -7.04
C THR A 233 -9.06 10.41 -7.55
N ILE A 234 -8.35 10.90 -8.57
CA ILE A 234 -8.67 12.20 -9.20
C ILE A 234 -9.99 12.13 -9.95
N ALA A 235 -10.27 11.06 -10.68
CA ALA A 235 -11.56 10.91 -11.35
C ALA A 235 -12.71 10.93 -10.34
N HIS A 236 -12.56 10.20 -9.22
CA HIS A 236 -13.52 10.23 -8.12
C HIS A 236 -13.64 11.63 -7.53
N LEU A 237 -12.53 12.33 -7.27
CA LEU A 237 -12.55 13.71 -6.78
C LEU A 237 -13.23 14.68 -7.76
N ALA A 238 -12.99 14.54 -9.07
CA ALA A 238 -13.61 15.35 -10.10
C ALA A 238 -15.13 15.13 -10.19
N ALA A 239 -15.58 13.89 -9.93
CA ALA A 239 -17.01 13.55 -9.91
C ALA A 239 -17.77 14.36 -8.85
N TRP A 240 -17.14 14.70 -7.73
CA TRP A 240 -17.73 15.50 -6.66
C TRP A 240 -18.04 16.96 -7.06
N PHE A 241 -17.37 17.46 -8.10
CA PHE A 241 -17.66 18.77 -8.70
C PHE A 241 -18.74 18.71 -9.79
N THR A 242 -19.25 17.52 -10.10
CA THR A 242 -20.28 17.29 -11.11
C THR A 242 -21.64 17.09 -10.42
N PRO A 243 -22.76 17.59 -10.98
CA PRO A 243 -24.10 17.37 -10.40
C PRO A 243 -24.62 15.92 -10.55
N SER A 244 -23.80 14.98 -11.02
CA SER A 244 -24.23 13.61 -11.34
C SER A 244 -23.99 12.66 -10.17
N ASN A 245 -25.06 12.36 -9.42
CA ASN A 245 -25.04 11.37 -8.33
C ASN A 245 -24.61 9.97 -8.81
N LEU A 246 -24.90 9.63 -10.07
CA LEU A 246 -24.47 8.36 -10.66
C LEU A 246 -22.95 8.29 -10.81
N ALA A 247 -22.33 9.36 -11.33
CA ALA A 247 -20.89 9.39 -11.54
C ALA A 247 -20.12 9.28 -10.22
N ILE A 248 -20.57 9.99 -9.18
CA ILE A 248 -19.97 9.94 -7.83
C ILE A 248 -19.99 8.51 -7.31
N ARG A 249 -21.13 7.82 -7.38
CA ARG A 249 -21.27 6.45 -6.85
C ARG A 249 -20.50 5.42 -7.65
N ILE A 250 -20.52 5.47 -8.98
CA ILE A 250 -19.73 4.54 -9.79
C ILE A 250 -18.24 4.73 -9.50
N LEU A 251 -17.76 5.98 -9.48
CA LEU A 251 -16.35 6.25 -9.25
C LEU A 251 -15.92 5.94 -7.82
N SER A 252 -16.79 6.09 -6.81
CA SER A 252 -16.49 5.63 -5.45
C SER A 252 -16.30 4.11 -5.38
N GLU A 253 -17.22 3.34 -6.00
CA GLU A 253 -17.17 1.87 -6.01
C GLU A 253 -15.97 1.32 -6.80
N ILE A 254 -15.49 2.06 -7.81
CA ILE A 254 -14.27 1.72 -8.56
C ILE A 254 -13.01 2.10 -7.76
N ASN A 255 -13.03 3.25 -7.08
CA ASN A 255 -11.85 3.80 -6.43
C ASN A 255 -11.33 2.89 -5.32
N ILE A 256 -12.18 2.42 -4.41
CA ILE A 256 -11.72 1.65 -3.24
C ILE A 256 -11.03 0.34 -3.65
N PRO A 257 -11.59 -0.53 -4.50
CA PRO A 257 -10.88 -1.71 -4.98
C PRO A 257 -9.58 -1.37 -5.71
N THR A 258 -9.53 -0.24 -6.43
CA THR A 258 -8.31 0.22 -7.11
C THR A 258 -7.19 0.53 -6.12
N ILE A 259 -7.50 1.12 -4.95
CA ILE A 259 -6.52 1.33 -3.86
C ILE A 259 -5.92 -0.02 -3.42
N GLY A 260 -6.78 -1.02 -3.22
CA GLY A 260 -6.36 -2.38 -2.87
C GLY A 260 -5.53 -3.06 -3.96
N ILE A 261 -5.89 -2.88 -5.23
CA ILE A 261 -5.16 -3.41 -6.39
C ILE A 261 -3.76 -2.78 -6.48
N ALA A 262 -3.67 -1.46 -6.41
CA ALA A 262 -2.39 -0.74 -6.42
C ALA A 262 -1.49 -1.20 -5.27
N PHE A 263 -2.06 -1.31 -4.07
CA PHE A 263 -1.39 -1.87 -2.89
C PHE A 263 -0.85 -3.29 -3.16
N ASN A 264 -1.69 -4.19 -3.68
CA ASN A 264 -1.30 -5.58 -3.99
C ASN A 264 -0.17 -5.65 -5.03
N ILE A 265 -0.25 -4.89 -6.12
CA ILE A 265 0.79 -4.83 -7.16
C ILE A 265 2.14 -4.41 -6.55
N ILE A 266 2.12 -3.38 -5.71
CA ILE A 266 3.29 -2.87 -4.99
C ILE A 266 3.88 -3.93 -4.04
N LEU A 267 3.05 -4.78 -3.42
CA LEU A 267 3.49 -5.91 -2.61
C LEU A 267 4.12 -7.02 -3.45
N ILE A 268 3.45 -7.45 -4.52
CA ILE A 268 3.89 -8.53 -5.42
C ILE A 268 5.27 -8.22 -5.98
N ARG A 269 5.49 -7.01 -6.52
CA ARG A 269 6.79 -6.65 -7.11
C ARG A 269 7.92 -6.58 -6.10
N ALA A 270 7.65 -6.08 -4.90
CA ALA A 270 8.65 -6.07 -3.84
C ALA A 270 9.06 -7.49 -3.44
N ALA A 271 8.10 -8.42 -3.41
CA ALA A 271 8.39 -9.83 -3.15
C ALA A 271 9.17 -10.49 -4.30
N GLU A 272 8.78 -10.25 -5.55
CA GLU A 272 9.47 -10.75 -6.74
C GLU A 272 10.93 -10.28 -6.80
N ASN A 273 11.19 -9.01 -6.52
CA ASN A 273 12.55 -8.47 -6.51
C ASN A 273 13.40 -9.10 -5.41
N LYS A 274 12.85 -9.23 -4.20
CA LYS A 274 13.55 -9.90 -3.10
C LYS A 274 13.87 -11.36 -3.45
N ALA A 275 12.92 -12.09 -4.04
CA ALA A 275 13.14 -13.47 -4.47
C ALA A 275 14.24 -13.58 -5.54
N ARG A 276 14.29 -12.62 -6.48
CA ARG A 276 15.34 -12.56 -7.51
C ARG A 276 16.71 -12.25 -6.91
N GLU A 277 16.81 -11.33 -5.97
CA GLU A 277 18.05 -11.01 -5.26
C GLU A 277 18.59 -12.24 -4.52
N THR A 278 17.75 -12.95 -3.76
CA THR A 278 18.14 -14.19 -3.08
C THR A 278 18.61 -15.27 -4.06
N ARG A 279 17.93 -15.45 -5.21
CA ARG A 279 18.37 -16.39 -6.26
C ARG A 279 19.73 -16.01 -6.85
N ALA A 280 20.00 -14.72 -7.04
CA ALA A 280 21.29 -14.25 -7.56
C ALA A 280 22.43 -14.49 -6.56
N GLU A 281 22.19 -14.23 -5.28
CA GLU A 281 23.14 -14.52 -4.18
C GLU A 281 23.43 -16.02 -4.08
N ASP A 282 22.40 -16.86 -4.14
CA ASP A 282 22.55 -18.33 -4.10
C ASP A 282 23.31 -18.86 -5.32
N ALA A 283 23.04 -18.33 -6.52
CA ALA A 283 23.77 -18.71 -7.73
C ALA A 283 25.25 -18.32 -7.65
N GLN A 284 25.57 -17.14 -7.13
CA GLN A 284 26.95 -16.70 -6.91
C GLN A 284 27.65 -17.57 -5.87
N ARG A 285 26.98 -17.87 -4.75
CA ARG A 285 27.53 -18.73 -3.69
C ARG A 285 27.81 -20.14 -4.19
N ASN A 286 26.87 -20.74 -4.92
CA ASN A 286 27.02 -22.08 -5.49
C ASN A 286 28.12 -22.11 -6.56
N GLY A 287 28.23 -21.07 -7.40
CA GLY A 287 29.31 -20.96 -8.38
C GLY A 287 30.71 -20.90 -7.73
N VAL A 288 30.84 -20.13 -6.63
CA VAL A 288 32.10 -20.08 -5.85
C VAL A 288 32.40 -21.43 -5.19
N SER A 289 31.39 -22.13 -4.66
CA SER A 289 31.57 -23.47 -4.09
C SER A 289 32.06 -24.46 -5.15
N ILE A 290 31.43 -24.49 -6.34
CA ILE A 290 31.84 -25.39 -7.43
C ILE A 290 33.27 -25.10 -7.89
N MET A 291 33.65 -23.83 -8.05
CA MET A 291 35.04 -23.46 -8.38
C MET A 291 36.03 -23.88 -7.30
N ARG A 292 35.67 -23.77 -6.02
CA ARG A 292 36.52 -24.20 -4.90
C ARG A 292 36.67 -25.72 -4.83
N TYR A 293 35.64 -26.49 -5.17
CA TYR A 293 35.75 -27.95 -5.29
C TYR A 293 36.61 -28.36 -6.50
N ALA A 294 36.40 -27.74 -7.66
CA ALA A 294 37.20 -28.01 -8.85
C ALA A 294 38.69 -27.64 -8.68
N ALA A 295 39.00 -26.56 -7.96
CA ALA A 295 40.38 -26.19 -7.64
C ALA A 295 41.07 -27.18 -6.68
N ASN A 296 40.31 -27.79 -5.76
CA ASN A 296 40.81 -28.82 -4.86
C ASN A 296 41.02 -30.17 -5.58
N ASP A 297 40.18 -30.50 -6.57
CA ASP A 297 40.30 -31.72 -7.38
C ASP A 297 41.38 -31.60 -8.47
N ALA A 298 41.74 -30.39 -8.89
CA ALA A 298 42.78 -30.13 -9.90
C ALA A 298 44.21 -30.16 -9.35
N LEU A 299 44.41 -30.37 -8.04
CA LEU A 299 45.73 -30.55 -7.43
C LEU A 299 46.12 -32.04 -7.43
N PRO A 300 47.11 -32.48 -8.22
CA PRO A 300 47.58 -33.86 -8.16
C PRO A 300 48.30 -34.08 -6.83
N SER A 301 47.99 -35.18 -6.16
CA SER A 301 48.69 -35.64 -4.97
C SER A 301 50.16 -35.95 -5.28
N LYS A 302 51.03 -34.95 -5.18
CA LYS A 302 52.46 -35.18 -4.95
C LYS A 302 52.88 -34.31 -3.79
N GLY A 303 53.36 -34.99 -2.75
CA GLY A 303 53.68 -34.40 -1.47
C GLY A 303 54.57 -33.17 -1.60
N LEU A 304 54.17 -32.11 -0.93
CA LEU A 304 55.06 -31.00 -0.62
C LEU A 304 54.79 -30.56 0.82
N ILE A 305 55.85 -30.59 1.60
CA ILE A 305 55.91 -30.16 2.99
C ILE A 305 55.89 -28.62 3.03
N VAL A 306 54.86 -28.09 3.71
CA VAL A 306 54.80 -26.90 4.60
C VAL A 306 55.52 -25.61 4.19
N ILE A 307 54.77 -24.50 4.05
CA ILE A 307 54.96 -23.27 4.85
C ILE A 307 53.59 -22.68 5.17
N SER A 308 53.24 -22.60 6.46
CA SER A 308 52.14 -21.78 6.95
C SER A 308 52.46 -20.30 6.73
N GLN A 309 51.84 -19.66 5.73
CA GLN A 309 51.85 -18.20 5.62
C GLN A 309 50.56 -17.66 6.23
N GLU A 310 50.48 -17.78 7.55
CA GLU A 310 49.56 -17.05 8.40
C GLU A 310 50.08 -15.61 8.52
N THR A 311 49.96 -14.80 7.46
CA THR A 311 50.26 -13.36 7.50
C THR A 311 49.71 -12.67 6.24
N SER A 312 48.46 -12.22 6.30
CA SER A 312 47.96 -11.07 5.51
C SER A 312 46.48 -10.73 5.75
N ILE A 313 45.68 -11.58 6.40
CA ILE A 313 44.25 -11.27 6.65
C ILE A 313 44.03 -10.54 8.00
N SER A 314 44.99 -10.59 8.93
CA SER A 314 44.88 -9.90 10.23
C SER A 314 45.03 -8.38 10.14
N SER A 315 45.77 -7.84 9.15
CA SER A 315 46.01 -6.39 9.04
C SER A 315 44.86 -5.62 8.37
N TYR A 316 43.92 -6.29 7.69
CA TYR A 316 42.77 -5.62 7.07
C TYR A 316 41.60 -5.44 8.05
N ASN A 317 41.50 -6.30 9.07
CA ASN A 317 40.44 -6.24 10.08
C ASN A 317 40.74 -5.25 11.22
N SER A 318 41.99 -4.83 11.44
CA SER A 318 42.32 -3.83 12.47
C SER A 318 42.06 -2.39 12.01
N GLU A 319 42.11 -2.09 10.70
CA GLU A 319 41.81 -0.74 10.19
C GLU A 319 40.31 -0.43 10.11
N LEU A 320 39.44 -1.43 9.85
CA LEU A 320 37.98 -1.20 9.84
C LEU A 320 37.37 -1.06 11.24
N GLY A 321 37.99 -1.63 12.27
CA GLY A 321 37.56 -1.48 13.67
C GLY A 321 37.82 -0.10 14.27
N SER A 322 38.79 0.63 13.72
CA SER A 322 39.20 1.97 14.19
C SER A 322 38.29 3.10 13.71
N TYR A 323 37.46 2.89 12.69
CA TYR A 323 36.58 3.92 12.12
C TYR A 323 35.17 3.95 12.72
N ILE A 324 34.81 2.98 13.57
CA ILE A 324 33.46 2.83 14.13
C ILE A 324 33.35 3.31 15.59
N THR A 325 34.47 3.56 16.30
CA THR A 325 34.47 3.87 17.75
C THR A 325 34.71 5.33 18.14
N THR A 326 34.86 6.27 17.19
CA THR A 326 35.03 7.70 17.51
C THR A 326 33.82 8.53 17.04
N ARG A 327 32.73 8.50 17.81
CA ARG A 327 31.76 9.61 18.01
C ARG A 327 30.59 9.18 18.92
N LEU A 328 30.82 9.21 20.23
CA LEU A 328 29.77 9.42 21.22
C LEU A 328 30.31 10.43 22.26
N PRO A 329 29.68 11.60 22.47
CA PRO A 329 30.07 12.52 23.52
C PRO A 329 29.64 11.98 24.89
N SER A 330 30.58 11.97 25.84
CA SER A 330 30.38 11.64 27.25
C SER A 330 29.61 12.75 27.98
N GLU A 331 28.56 12.35 28.69
CA GLU A 331 27.78 13.15 29.64
C GLU A 331 28.57 13.31 30.97
N PRO A 332 28.67 14.51 31.58
CA PRO A 332 29.40 14.69 32.83
C PRO A 332 28.53 14.39 34.06
N ARG A 333 29.00 13.48 34.93
CA ARG A 333 28.51 13.32 36.31
C ARG A 333 29.26 14.27 37.26
N SER A 334 28.52 14.98 38.09
CA SER A 334 29.05 15.77 39.21
C SER A 334 29.48 14.86 40.38
N PRO A 335 30.47 15.27 41.19
CA PRO A 335 30.79 14.61 42.44
C PRO A 335 30.17 15.32 43.66
N ALA A 336 29.74 14.46 44.59
CA ALA A 336 29.51 14.63 46.04
C ALA A 336 28.55 15.72 46.53
#